data_AF-A0A7Y4ZGD3-F1
#
_entry.id   AF-A0A7Y4ZGD3-F1
#
_cell.length_a   1.000
_cell.length_b   1.000
_cell.length_c   1.000
_cell.angle_alpha   90.00
_cell.angle_beta   90.00
_cell.angle_gamma   90.00
#
_symmetry.space_group_name_H-M   'P 1'
#
loop_
_entity.id
_entity.type
_entity.pdbx_description
1 polymer ?
#
loop_
_entity_poly.entity_id
_entity_poly.type
_entity_poly.pdbx_seq_one_letter_code
_entity_poly.pdbx_strand_id
1 'polypeptide(L)'
;MFFTACETVDPGPNFVIPNETFDADFFFCHVEPEFLFAKKCGPGDPAAGDAANGCHFNSAAVSGMPLVNHAVIDCGGGEKPLSRAQLAPGGPAQGNLQAASLEMSRDALTAPIVVRPSGAKHPRVVLVPGDPAIDVLKRWANR
;
A
#
# COMPACT_ATOMS: atom_id res chain seq x y z
N MET A 1 8.62 43.76 8.74
CA MET A 1 7.78 42.56 8.94
C MET A 1 7.56 41.96 7.56
N PHE A 2 8.24 40.88 7.22
CA PHE A 2 8.19 40.29 5.87
C PHE A 2 7.08 39.23 5.84
N PHE A 3 6.06 39.46 5.00
CA PHE A 3 5.08 38.44 4.64
C PHE A 3 5.70 37.55 3.57
N THR A 4 6.06 36.32 3.93
CA THR A 4 6.44 35.30 2.96
C THR A 4 5.17 34.86 2.24
N ALA A 5 4.98 35.30 1.00
CA ALA A 5 3.91 34.82 0.15
C ALA A 5 4.14 33.32 -0.12
N CYS A 6 3.14 32.50 0.19
CA CYS A 6 3.07 31.12 -0.26
C CYS A 6 2.72 31.18 -1.75
N GLU A 7 3.72 31.16 -2.63
CA GLU A 7 3.48 31.07 -4.07
C GLU A 7 2.93 29.68 -4.38
N THR A 8 1.61 29.59 -4.56
CA THR A 8 1.00 28.42 -5.19
C THR A 8 1.26 28.53 -6.69
N VAL A 9 2.15 27.69 -7.21
CA VAL A 9 2.35 27.57 -8.66
C VAL A 9 1.07 26.99 -9.26
N ASP A 10 0.36 27.79 -10.06
CA ASP A 10 -0.77 27.32 -10.86
C ASP A 10 -0.25 26.28 -11.87
N PRO A 11 -0.69 25.01 -11.81
CA PRO A 11 -0.19 23.97 -12.70
C PRO A 11 -0.70 24.14 -14.15
N GLY A 12 -1.51 25.17 -14.41
CA GLY A 12 -2.02 25.51 -15.71
C GLY A 12 -3.16 24.59 -16.15
N PRO A 13 -3.82 24.91 -17.29
CA PRO A 13 -5.03 24.21 -17.73
C PRO A 13 -4.82 22.77 -18.21
N ASN A 14 -3.56 22.30 -18.26
CA ASN A 14 -3.18 20.99 -18.80
C ASN A 14 -2.55 20.09 -17.72
N PHE A 15 -2.85 20.30 -16.44
CA PHE A 15 -2.43 19.39 -15.38
C PHE A 15 -3.18 18.07 -15.52
N VAL A 16 -2.51 17.09 -16.12
CA VAL A 16 -2.97 15.70 -16.16
C VAL A 16 -2.31 14.98 -15.01
N ILE A 17 -3.09 14.64 -13.97
CA ILE A 17 -2.65 13.65 -12.99
C ILE A 17 -2.57 12.32 -13.73
N PRO A 18 -1.41 11.66 -13.80
CA PRO A 18 -1.34 10.31 -14.36
C PRO A 18 -2.30 9.42 -13.58
N ASN A 19 -3.30 8.85 -14.27
CA ASN A 19 -4.14 7.83 -13.66
C ASN A 19 -3.36 6.52 -13.64
N GLU A 20 -2.48 6.37 -12.65
CA GLU A 20 -1.69 5.15 -12.45
C GLU A 20 -2.63 4.02 -12.03
N THR A 21 -3.03 3.21 -13.00
CA THR A 21 -3.79 1.97 -12.74
C THR A 21 -2.80 0.83 -12.56
N PHE A 22 -2.83 0.17 -11.41
CA PHE A 22 -2.00 -0.99 -11.14
C PHE A 22 -2.79 -2.29 -11.31
N ASP A 23 -2.11 -3.36 -11.72
CA ASP A 23 -2.72 -4.68 -11.91
C ASP A 23 -3.33 -5.21 -10.60
N ALA A 24 -4.67 -5.31 -10.60
CA ALA A 24 -5.44 -5.77 -9.45
C ALA A 24 -5.22 -7.27 -9.15
N ASP A 25 -5.13 -8.12 -10.19
CA ASP A 25 -4.93 -9.55 -10.01
C ASP A 25 -3.56 -9.81 -9.35
N PHE A 26 -2.53 -9.10 -9.81
CA PHE A 26 -1.20 -9.14 -9.22
C PHE A 26 -1.19 -8.66 -7.77
N PHE A 27 -1.95 -7.61 -7.46
CA PHE A 27 -2.06 -7.12 -6.09
C PHE A 27 -2.61 -8.21 -5.15
N PHE A 28 -3.73 -8.84 -5.52
CA PHE A 28 -4.37 -9.84 -4.67
C PHE A 28 -3.51 -11.09 -4.47
N CYS A 29 -2.74 -11.48 -5.48
CA CYS A 29 -1.97 -12.73 -5.44
C CYS A 29 -0.55 -12.56 -4.90
N HIS A 30 0.03 -11.36 -4.97
CA HIS A 30 1.41 -11.12 -4.56
C HIS A 30 1.55 -9.97 -3.57
N VAL A 31 1.08 -8.77 -3.90
CA VAL A 31 1.34 -7.58 -3.07
C VAL A 31 0.70 -7.70 -1.69
N GLU A 32 -0.58 -8.03 -1.63
CA GLU A 32 -1.27 -8.14 -0.35
C GLU A 32 -0.70 -9.25 0.55
N PRO A 33 -0.57 -10.51 0.09
CA PRO A 33 -0.04 -11.57 0.94
C PRO A 33 1.46 -11.43 1.23
N GLU A 34 2.29 -11.13 0.23
CA GLU A 34 3.77 -11.18 0.34
C GLU A 34 4.37 -9.88 0.86
N PHE A 35 3.66 -8.76 0.74
CA PHE A 35 4.09 -7.48 1.27
C PHE A 35 3.22 -7.05 2.46
N LEU A 36 1.93 -6.73 2.27
CA LEU A 36 1.12 -6.14 3.35
C LEU A 36 0.97 -7.05 4.57
N PHE A 37 0.67 -8.33 4.34
CA PHE A 37 0.43 -9.29 5.43
C PHE A 37 1.73 -9.87 5.96
N ALA A 38 2.69 -10.22 5.09
CA ALA A 38 3.98 -10.74 5.53
C ALA A 38 4.78 -9.72 6.36
N LYS A 39 4.73 -8.43 6.00
CA LYS A 39 5.38 -7.35 6.75
C LYS A 39 4.56 -6.82 7.93
N LYS A 40 3.41 -7.44 8.20
CA LYS A 40 2.53 -7.11 9.34
C LYS A 40 2.07 -5.67 9.33
N CYS A 41 1.84 -5.09 8.14
CA CYS A 41 1.36 -3.71 8.00
C CYS A 41 -0.03 -3.56 8.62
N GLY A 42 -0.93 -4.53 8.40
CA GLY A 42 -2.26 -4.54 9.01
C GLY A 42 -2.26 -4.81 10.52
N PRO A 43 -1.94 -6.05 10.95
CA PRO A 43 -2.13 -6.49 12.32
C PRO A 43 -1.09 -5.93 13.33
N GLY A 44 0.05 -5.42 12.85
CA GLY A 44 1.20 -5.13 13.69
C GLY A 44 2.01 -6.38 14.07
N ASP A 45 3.18 -6.15 14.64
CA ASP A 45 4.08 -7.16 15.18
C ASP A 45 4.19 -7.05 16.72
N PRO A 46 3.55 -7.96 17.49
CA PRO A 46 3.65 -7.98 18.94
C PRO A 46 5.09 -8.17 19.46
N ALA A 47 5.97 -8.82 18.69
CA ALA A 47 7.38 -8.95 19.07
C ALA A 47 8.14 -7.61 18.98
N ALA A 48 7.63 -6.68 18.18
CA ALA A 48 8.09 -5.30 18.10
C ALA A 48 7.32 -4.35 19.05
N GLY A 49 6.38 -4.87 19.84
CA GLY A 49 5.58 -4.09 20.79
C GLY A 49 4.30 -3.48 20.21
N ASP A 50 3.89 -3.87 19.00
CA ASP A 50 2.65 -3.38 18.39
C ASP A 50 1.43 -3.99 19.10
N ALA A 51 0.38 -3.18 19.27
CA ALA A 51 -0.92 -3.70 19.70
C ALA A 51 -1.55 -4.58 18.60
N ALA A 52 -2.28 -5.61 19.00
CA ALA A 52 -2.98 -6.48 18.05
C ALA A 52 -3.98 -5.67 17.21
N ASN A 53 -3.89 -5.78 15.88
CA ASN A 53 -4.66 -4.99 14.91
C ASN A 53 -4.42 -3.48 15.00
N GLY A 54 -3.30 -3.06 15.60
CA GLY A 54 -3.05 -1.68 15.98
C GLY A 54 -2.37 -0.81 14.92
N CYS A 55 -1.82 -1.41 13.84
CA CYS A 55 -1.19 -0.66 12.76
C CYS A 55 -2.25 -0.21 11.74
N HIS A 56 -2.40 -0.89 10.61
CA HIS A 56 -3.31 -0.44 9.56
C HIS A 56 -4.71 -1.08 9.59
N PHE A 57 -4.97 -2.06 10.47
CA PHE A 57 -6.33 -2.59 10.70
C PHE A 57 -7.20 -1.74 11.63
N ASN A 58 -6.66 -0.64 12.15
CA ASN A 58 -7.40 0.35 12.92
C ASN A 58 -7.35 1.72 12.22
N SER A 59 -8.40 2.07 11.48
CA SER A 59 -8.49 3.35 10.76
C SER A 59 -8.49 4.58 11.66
N ALA A 60 -8.80 4.43 12.96
CA ALA A 60 -8.67 5.51 13.93
C ALA A 60 -7.21 5.71 14.39
N ALA A 61 -6.33 4.72 14.20
CA ALA A 61 -4.90 4.80 14.53
C ALA A 61 -4.06 5.37 13.38
N VAL A 62 -4.53 5.27 12.13
CA VAL A 62 -3.77 5.70 10.95
C VAL A 62 -4.68 6.44 9.97
N SER A 63 -4.33 7.71 9.69
CA SER A 63 -5.07 8.57 8.75
C SER A 63 -4.75 8.31 7.26
N GLY A 64 -3.99 7.27 6.94
CA GLY A 64 -3.56 6.91 5.59
C GLY A 64 -3.43 5.40 5.41
N MET A 65 -3.79 4.91 4.22
CA MET A 65 -3.75 3.48 3.87
C MET A 65 -4.49 2.57 4.88
N PRO A 66 -5.80 2.78 5.12
CA PRO A 66 -6.57 1.87 5.97
C PRO A 66 -6.64 0.49 5.31
N LEU A 67 -6.35 -0.55 6.08
CA LEU A 67 -6.46 -1.93 5.65
C LEU A 67 -7.60 -2.63 6.42
N VAL A 68 -8.18 -3.63 5.80
CA VAL A 68 -9.19 -4.49 6.40
C VAL A 68 -8.69 -5.92 6.39
N ASN A 69 -8.83 -6.60 7.52
CA ASN A 69 -8.48 -8.01 7.61
C ASN A 69 -9.51 -8.85 6.86
N HIS A 70 -9.05 -9.78 6.02
CA HIS A 70 -9.89 -10.77 5.35
C HIS A 70 -9.09 -12.03 5.07
N ALA A 71 -9.79 -13.10 4.69
CA ALA A 71 -9.14 -14.33 4.22
C ALA A 71 -8.33 -14.05 2.95
N VAL A 72 -7.14 -14.63 2.86
CA VAL A 72 -6.26 -14.51 1.68
C VAL A 72 -7.02 -14.96 0.42
N ILE A 73 -6.86 -14.22 -0.66
CA ILE A 73 -7.45 -14.54 -1.96
C ILE A 73 -6.78 -15.80 -2.52
N ASP A 74 -7.57 -16.77 -2.98
CA ASP A 74 -7.02 -18.01 -3.52
C ASP A 74 -6.62 -17.80 -4.98
N CYS A 75 -5.32 -17.86 -5.24
CA CYS A 75 -4.74 -17.72 -6.58
C CYS A 75 -4.17 -19.04 -7.12
N GLY A 76 -4.29 -20.15 -6.38
CA GLY A 76 -3.75 -21.45 -6.80
C GLY A 76 -2.25 -21.45 -7.08
N GLY A 77 -1.50 -20.50 -6.52
CA GLY A 77 -0.06 -20.29 -6.80
C GLY A 77 0.25 -19.52 -8.08
N GLY A 78 -0.76 -19.01 -8.80
CA GLY A 78 -0.59 -18.15 -9.98
C GLY A 78 -0.70 -16.65 -9.67
N GLU A 79 -0.60 -15.82 -10.71
CA GLU A 79 -0.71 -14.35 -10.61
C GLU A 79 -2.17 -13.84 -10.68
N LYS A 80 -3.17 -14.74 -10.68
CA LYS A 80 -4.60 -14.37 -10.81
C LYS A 80 -5.49 -15.17 -9.84
N PRO A 81 -6.51 -14.53 -9.24
CA PRO A 81 -7.48 -15.22 -8.40
C PRO A 81 -8.22 -16.33 -9.16
N LEU A 82 -8.40 -17.49 -8.52
CA LEU A 82 -9.16 -18.62 -9.07
C LEU A 82 -10.67 -18.33 -9.14
N SER A 83 -11.16 -17.45 -8.26
CA SER A 83 -12.58 -17.09 -8.19
C SER A 83 -12.79 -15.60 -7.95
N ARG A 84 -13.64 -14.99 -8.77
CA ARG A 84 -14.10 -13.60 -8.56
C ARG A 84 -15.06 -13.47 -7.38
N ALA A 85 -15.60 -14.56 -6.84
CA ALA A 85 -16.49 -14.51 -5.69
C ALA A 85 -15.80 -13.93 -4.43
N GLN A 86 -14.48 -14.10 -4.32
CA GLN A 86 -13.67 -13.54 -3.23
C GLN A 86 -13.38 -12.03 -3.42
N LEU A 87 -13.68 -11.48 -4.60
CA LEU A 87 -13.40 -10.11 -5.02
C LEU A 87 -14.67 -9.27 -5.19
N ALA A 88 -15.70 -9.54 -4.39
CA ALA A 88 -16.96 -8.82 -4.45
C ALA A 88 -16.73 -7.30 -4.45
N PRO A 89 -17.43 -6.53 -5.31
CA PRO A 89 -17.31 -5.08 -5.33
C PRO A 89 -17.57 -4.47 -3.95
N GLY A 90 -16.70 -3.54 -3.53
CA GLY A 90 -16.76 -2.93 -2.20
C GLY A 90 -16.35 -3.84 -1.04
N GLY A 91 -15.86 -5.05 -1.33
CA GLY A 91 -15.35 -5.98 -0.32
C GLY A 91 -13.97 -5.56 0.24
N PRO A 92 -13.53 -6.20 1.35
CA PRO A 92 -12.26 -5.89 2.01
C PRO A 92 -11.04 -5.86 1.09
N ALA A 93 -10.89 -6.87 0.23
CA ALA A 93 -9.76 -6.97 -0.71
C ALA A 93 -9.73 -5.78 -1.67
N GLN A 94 -10.88 -5.39 -2.23
CA GLN A 94 -10.98 -4.21 -3.12
C GLN A 94 -10.63 -2.91 -2.38
N GLY A 95 -11.05 -2.80 -1.12
CA GLY A 95 -10.67 -1.67 -0.26
C GLY A 95 -9.16 -1.60 -0.04
N ASN A 96 -8.52 -2.74 0.25
CA ASN A 96 -7.06 -2.81 0.43
C ASN A 96 -6.32 -2.46 -0.86
N LEU A 97 -6.78 -2.95 -2.02
CA LEU A 97 -6.22 -2.58 -3.33
C LEU A 97 -6.27 -1.07 -3.54
N GLN A 98 -7.43 -0.45 -3.30
CA GLN A 98 -7.59 0.99 -3.44
C GLN A 98 -6.66 1.75 -2.49
N ALA A 99 -6.62 1.37 -1.22
CA ALA A 99 -5.77 2.00 -0.22
C ALA A 99 -4.28 1.90 -0.56
N ALA A 100 -3.81 0.73 -0.98
CA ALA A 100 -2.42 0.52 -1.37
C ALA A 100 -2.06 1.25 -2.67
N SER A 101 -2.97 1.27 -3.65
CA SER A 101 -2.75 1.95 -4.94
C SER A 101 -2.55 3.46 -4.76
N LEU A 102 -3.24 4.08 -3.79
CA LEU A 102 -3.08 5.50 -3.47
C LEU A 102 -1.70 5.86 -2.88
N GLU A 103 -1.00 4.87 -2.33
CA GLU A 103 0.34 5.04 -1.74
C GLU A 103 1.44 4.46 -2.64
N MET A 104 1.07 4.04 -3.85
CA MET A 104 1.97 3.44 -4.83
C MET A 104 2.40 4.47 -5.89
N SER A 105 3.52 4.19 -6.57
CA SER A 105 4.01 4.96 -7.71
C SER A 105 4.66 4.02 -8.74
N ARG A 106 4.69 4.42 -10.02
CA ARG A 106 5.51 3.76 -11.05
C ARG A 106 7.00 3.69 -10.69
N ASP A 107 7.52 4.64 -9.94
CA ASP A 107 8.81 4.48 -9.26
C ASP A 107 8.59 3.96 -7.83
N ALA A 108 8.61 2.64 -7.68
CA ALA A 108 8.36 1.96 -6.42
C ALA A 108 9.27 2.43 -5.27
N LEU A 109 10.50 2.88 -5.55
CA LEU A 109 11.43 3.32 -4.50
C LEU A 109 11.09 4.70 -3.93
N THR A 110 10.25 5.45 -4.65
CA THR A 110 9.73 6.75 -4.19
C THR A 110 8.32 6.65 -3.62
N ALA A 111 7.64 5.51 -3.86
CA ALA A 111 6.28 5.27 -3.41
C ALA A 111 6.16 5.37 -1.87
N PRO A 112 5.18 6.12 -1.34
CA PRO A 112 4.94 6.21 0.11
C PRO A 112 4.84 4.87 0.82
N ILE A 113 4.26 3.86 0.18
CA ILE A 113 4.13 2.48 0.68
C ILE A 113 5.49 1.79 0.92
N VAL A 114 6.56 2.26 0.29
CA VAL A 114 7.95 1.80 0.53
C VAL A 114 8.70 2.76 1.45
N VAL A 115 8.68 4.06 1.13
CA VAL A 115 9.53 5.06 1.77
C VAL A 115 9.19 5.22 3.24
N ARG A 116 7.90 5.31 3.59
CA ARG A 116 7.47 5.51 4.98
C ARG A 116 7.93 4.35 5.88
N PRO A 117 7.57 3.08 5.61
CA PRO A 117 8.00 1.95 6.43
C PRO A 117 9.51 1.67 6.37
N SER A 118 10.27 2.33 5.50
CA SER A 118 11.75 2.30 5.50
C SER A 118 12.39 3.27 6.50
N GLY A 119 11.59 4.00 7.28
CA GLY A 119 12.05 4.92 8.32
C GLY A 119 11.69 6.39 8.08
N ALA A 120 11.07 6.73 6.95
CA ALA A 120 10.68 8.10 6.63
C ALA A 120 9.24 8.40 7.11
N LYS A 121 9.07 8.65 8.42
CA LYS A 121 7.80 9.05 9.07
C LYS A 121 6.79 7.91 9.29
N HIS A 122 7.27 6.69 9.54
CA HIS A 122 6.47 5.59 10.07
C HIS A 122 6.89 5.31 11.54
N PRO A 123 5.98 4.91 12.44
CA PRO A 123 6.30 4.67 13.86
C PRO A 123 7.38 3.60 14.10
N ARG A 124 7.62 2.72 13.12
CA ARG A 124 8.70 1.73 13.13
C ARG A 124 9.32 1.54 11.75
N VAL A 125 10.55 1.05 11.71
CA VAL A 125 11.19 0.56 10.47
C VAL A 125 10.71 -0.87 10.25
N VAL A 126 10.01 -1.10 9.13
CA VAL A 126 9.46 -2.40 8.71
C VAL A 126 10.24 -2.96 7.52
N LEU A 127 10.68 -2.08 6.63
CA LEU A 127 11.45 -2.42 5.45
C LEU A 127 12.89 -1.95 5.63
N VAL A 128 13.82 -2.82 5.25
CA VAL A 128 15.24 -2.48 5.17
C VAL A 128 15.67 -2.41 3.70
N PRO A 129 16.73 -1.67 3.36
CA PRO A 129 17.28 -1.68 2.01
C PRO A 129 17.58 -3.11 1.54
N GLY A 130 17.08 -3.47 0.36
CA GLY A 130 17.27 -4.79 -0.23
C GLY A 130 16.29 -5.87 0.26
N ASP A 131 15.27 -5.51 1.03
CA ASP A 131 14.21 -6.46 1.41
C ASP A 131 13.50 -7.04 0.18
N PRO A 132 13.42 -8.37 0.01
CA PRO A 132 12.79 -9.01 -1.14
C PRO A 132 11.33 -8.59 -1.36
N ALA A 133 10.62 -8.16 -0.32
CA ALA A 133 9.24 -7.71 -0.46
C ALA A 133 9.13 -6.40 -1.28
N ILE A 134 10.22 -5.61 -1.38
CA ILE A 134 10.29 -4.44 -2.25
C ILE A 134 10.26 -4.86 -3.73
N ASP A 135 10.80 -6.03 -4.07
CA ASP A 135 10.81 -6.50 -5.46
C ASP A 135 9.40 -6.88 -5.95
N VAL A 136 8.52 -7.32 -5.05
CA VAL A 136 7.08 -7.51 -5.34
C VAL A 136 6.44 -6.18 -5.74
N LEU A 137 6.72 -5.11 -5.00
CA LEU A 137 6.21 -3.77 -5.30
C LEU A 137 6.81 -3.20 -6.58
N LYS A 138 8.10 -3.43 -6.87
CA LYS A 138 8.70 -3.06 -8.17
C LYS A 138 8.02 -3.77 -9.33
N ARG A 139 7.67 -5.05 -9.19
CA ARG A 139 6.92 -5.78 -10.22
C ARG A 139 5.53 -5.18 -10.41
N TRP A 140 4.84 -4.87 -9.32
CA TRP A 140 3.52 -4.26 -9.37
C TRP A 140 3.53 -2.87 -10.02
N ALA A 141 4.55 -2.06 -9.72
CA ALA A 141 4.75 -0.74 -10.31
C ALA A 141 4.83 -0.75 -11.84
N ASN A 142 5.27 -1.87 -12.43
CA ASN A 142 5.45 -2.04 -13.87
C ASN A 142 4.29 -2.79 -14.55
N ARG A 143 3.15 -2.95 -13.86
CA ARG A 143 1.97 -3.67 -14.34
C ARG A 143 0.71 -2.82 -14.30
#